data_AF-A0A2V8CIM2-F1
#
_entry.id   AF-A0A2V8CIM2-F1
#
_cell.length_a   1.000
_cell.length_b   1.000
_cell.length_c   1.000
_cell.angle_alpha   90.00
_cell.angle_beta   90.00
_cell.angle_gamma   90.00
#
_symmetry.space_group_name_H-M   'P 1'
#
loop_
_entity.id
_entity.type
_entity.pdbx_description
1 polymer ?
#
loop_
_entity_poly.entity_id
_entity_poly.type
_entity_poly.pdbx_seq_one_letter_code
_entity_poly.pdbx_strand_id
1 'polypeptide(L)'
;GAESGRTPTRLPPAFTVGTSSGAIVNGTEFARAPVFPTFPGPLGLAGSLRFDAPSIVLPSSELAALEDPNPFSAPFAFSGHVAGFSIADVDARTPLFNVDLLGQGRVFIDFESGLVDGVFREGVTHFVFAAAPAATPEPTTLALFGTGLVGLIARARSTRRRE
;
A
#
# COMPACT_ATOMS: atom_id res chain seq x y z
N GLY A 1 43.50 17.82 12.38
CA GLY A 1 43.13 16.41 12.24
C GLY A 1 41.74 16.38 11.65
N ALA A 2 41.58 15.82 10.46
CA ALA A 2 40.29 15.74 9.78
C ALA A 2 39.55 14.49 10.28
N GLU A 3 38.34 14.68 10.81
CA GLU A 3 37.44 13.60 11.18
C GLU A 3 36.94 12.90 9.91
N SER A 4 37.42 11.67 9.71
CA SER A 4 36.91 10.73 8.71
C SER A 4 35.53 10.25 9.17
N GLY A 5 34.48 10.84 8.61
CA GLY A 5 33.11 10.36 8.76
C GLY A 5 32.97 8.99 8.08
N ARG A 6 32.72 7.95 8.88
CA ARG A 6 32.42 6.60 8.37
C ARG A 6 31.09 6.65 7.60
N THR A 7 31.14 6.37 6.31
CA THR A 7 29.95 6.05 5.51
C THR A 7 29.28 4.80 6.11
N PRO A 8 28.01 4.86 6.54
CA PRO A 8 27.33 3.66 7.06
C PRO A 8 27.28 2.60 5.96
N THR A 9 28.05 1.52 6.13
CA THR A 9 28.37 0.53 5.08
C THR A 9 27.35 -0.60 4.96
N ARG A 10 26.13 -0.43 5.46
CA ARG A 10 25.04 -1.37 5.17
C ARG A 10 23.71 -0.69 5.41
N LEU A 11 22.89 -0.63 4.38
CA LEU A 11 21.45 -0.44 4.58
C LEU A 11 20.98 -1.53 5.56
N PRO A 12 20.09 -1.21 6.51
CA PRO A 12 19.44 -2.25 7.31
C PRO A 12 18.88 -3.33 6.38
N PRO A 13 18.87 -4.61 6.80
CA PRO A 13 18.31 -5.68 5.98
C PRO A 13 16.93 -5.24 5.50
N ALA A 14 16.76 -5.22 4.18
CA ALA A 14 15.50 -4.85 3.53
C ALA A 14 14.37 -5.59 4.24
N PHE A 15 13.49 -4.85 4.92
CA PHE A 15 12.35 -5.46 5.56
C PHE A 15 11.34 -5.77 4.47
N THR A 16 10.96 -7.04 4.37
CA THR A 16 10.01 -7.49 3.37
C THR A 16 8.63 -6.93 3.69
N VAL A 17 8.14 -5.99 2.89
CA VAL A 17 6.85 -5.29 3.08
C VAL A 17 5.64 -6.15 2.64
N GLY A 18 5.87 -7.30 2.01
CA GLY A 18 4.79 -8.20 1.58
C GLY A 18 5.31 -9.38 0.76
N THR A 19 4.40 -10.15 0.17
CA THR A 19 4.74 -11.22 -0.79
C THR A 19 4.23 -10.86 -2.18
N SER A 20 4.90 -11.37 -3.22
CA SER A 20 4.51 -11.19 -4.62
C SER A 20 4.52 -12.54 -5.33
N SER A 21 3.54 -12.79 -6.19
CA SER A 21 3.45 -14.00 -7.04
C SER A 21 4.42 -13.97 -8.23
N GLY A 22 5.41 -13.07 -8.21
CA GLY A 22 6.28 -12.78 -9.33
C GLY A 22 5.79 -11.57 -10.12
N ALA A 23 6.71 -10.70 -10.49
CA ALA A 23 6.39 -9.47 -11.22
C ALA A 23 7.57 -9.01 -12.08
N ILE A 24 7.23 -8.55 -13.28
CA ILE A 24 8.16 -7.95 -14.25
C ILE A 24 7.81 -6.46 -14.35
N VAL A 25 8.78 -5.60 -14.08
CA VAL A 25 8.66 -4.15 -14.22
C VAL A 25 9.57 -3.72 -15.37
N ASN A 26 8.98 -3.16 -16.44
CA ASN A 26 9.73 -2.70 -17.62
C ASN A 26 10.67 -3.76 -18.20
N GLY A 27 10.23 -5.03 -18.27
CA GLY A 27 11.04 -6.16 -18.76
C GLY A 27 12.09 -6.69 -17.77
N THR A 28 12.19 -6.12 -16.56
CA THR A 28 13.12 -6.57 -15.53
C THR A 28 12.39 -7.31 -14.42
N GLU A 29 12.91 -8.47 -14.00
CA GLU A 29 12.34 -9.26 -12.91
C GLU A 29 12.56 -8.55 -11.56
N PHE A 30 11.45 -8.17 -10.93
CA PHE A 30 11.40 -7.51 -9.62
C PHE A 30 11.18 -8.53 -8.49
N ALA A 31 10.30 -9.50 -8.73
CA ALA A 31 10.00 -10.57 -7.78
C ALA A 31 9.82 -11.87 -8.54
N ARG A 32 10.16 -13.00 -7.89
CA ARG A 32 9.86 -14.35 -8.37
C ARG A 32 9.01 -15.05 -7.32
N ALA A 33 7.93 -15.72 -7.75
CA ALA A 33 7.20 -16.61 -6.86
C ALA A 33 8.17 -17.66 -6.30
N PRO A 34 8.28 -17.82 -4.97
CA PRO A 34 9.10 -18.88 -4.41
C PRO A 34 8.58 -20.24 -4.89
N VAL A 35 9.47 -21.11 -5.38
CA VAL A 35 9.12 -22.52 -5.69
C VAL A 35 8.77 -23.29 -4.39
N PHE A 36 9.28 -22.80 -3.25
CA PHE A 36 8.96 -23.23 -1.90
C PHE A 36 8.77 -21.98 -1.02
N PRO A 37 7.89 -21.99 0.02
CA PRO A 37 7.60 -20.82 0.85
C PRO A 37 8.76 -20.50 1.83
N THR A 38 9.96 -20.27 1.30
CA THR A 38 11.08 -19.74 2.07
C THR A 38 10.86 -18.24 2.18
N PHE A 39 10.23 -17.82 3.27
CA PHE A 39 10.19 -16.43 3.68
C PHE A 39 11.40 -16.13 4.57
N PRO A 40 12.10 -14.99 4.36
CA PRO A 40 11.91 -14.01 3.29
C PRO A 40 12.61 -14.45 1.99
N GLY A 41 11.85 -14.57 0.89
CA GLY A 41 12.44 -14.65 -0.45
C GLY A 41 13.02 -13.28 -0.86
N PRO A 42 13.93 -13.21 -1.85
CA PRO A 42 14.54 -11.95 -2.27
C PRO A 42 13.50 -11.07 -2.97
N LEU A 43 12.79 -10.29 -2.18
CA LEU A 43 12.00 -9.16 -2.66
C LEU A 43 12.88 -7.93 -2.51
N GLY A 44 13.24 -7.33 -3.63
CA GLY A 44 14.01 -6.09 -3.67
C GLY A 44 13.12 -4.90 -3.32
N LEU A 45 12.46 -4.89 -2.17
CA LEU A 45 11.74 -3.71 -1.68
C LEU A 45 12.52 -3.07 -0.56
N ALA A 46 12.78 -1.77 -0.68
CA ALA A 46 13.29 -0.96 0.41
C ALA A 46 12.48 0.33 0.51
N GLY A 47 12.44 0.91 1.70
CA GLY A 47 11.72 2.15 1.91
C GLY A 47 11.40 2.38 3.38
N SER A 48 10.43 3.24 3.63
CA SER A 48 9.89 3.45 4.96
C SER A 48 8.39 3.67 4.87
N LEU A 49 7.65 3.06 5.80
CA LEU A 49 6.23 3.33 6.01
C LEU A 49 6.04 3.93 7.39
N ARG A 50 5.20 4.96 7.47
CA ARG A 50 4.76 5.60 8.70
C ARG A 50 3.25 5.50 8.78
N PHE A 51 2.76 5.01 9.91
CA PHE A 51 1.34 4.93 10.22
C PHE A 51 1.04 5.89 11.36
N ASP A 52 0.07 6.77 11.15
CA ASP A 52 -0.41 7.73 12.15
C ASP A 52 -1.87 7.38 12.49
N ALA A 53 -2.14 7.13 13.76
CA ALA A 53 -3.46 6.79 14.29
C ALA A 53 -3.69 7.49 15.64
N PRO A 54 -4.94 7.87 15.98
CA PRO A 54 -5.26 8.41 17.30
C PRO A 54 -5.18 7.32 18.37
N SER A 55 -4.93 7.73 19.62
CA SER A 55 -5.01 6.84 20.77
C SER A 55 -6.47 6.47 21.07
N ILE A 56 -6.73 5.21 21.42
CA ILE A 56 -8.02 4.73 21.91
C ILE A 56 -7.88 4.47 23.42
N VAL A 57 -8.88 4.87 24.20
CA VAL A 57 -8.95 4.53 25.64
C VAL A 57 -9.72 3.22 25.78
N LEU A 58 -9.11 2.21 26.39
CA LEU A 58 -9.76 0.94 26.68
C LEU A 58 -10.64 1.08 27.94
N PRO A 59 -11.90 0.60 27.93
CA PRO A 59 -12.73 0.60 29.11
C PRO A 59 -12.20 -0.42 30.13
N SER A 60 -12.22 -0.06 31.41
CA SER A 60 -11.53 -0.78 32.48
C SER A 60 -12.22 -2.07 32.96
N SER A 61 -13.48 -2.34 32.61
CA SER A 61 -14.25 -3.37 33.34
C SER A 61 -15.39 -4.09 32.62
N GLU A 62 -15.79 -3.70 31.39
CA GLU A 62 -17.00 -4.26 30.74
C GLU A 62 -16.79 -4.72 29.29
N LEU A 63 -15.59 -5.20 28.95
CA LEU A 63 -15.39 -5.83 27.62
C LEU A 63 -16.30 -7.06 27.40
N ALA A 64 -16.69 -7.76 28.47
CA ALA A 64 -17.53 -8.95 28.39
C ALA A 64 -18.97 -8.67 27.89
N ALA A 65 -19.38 -7.40 27.81
CA ALA A 65 -20.69 -6.98 27.33
C ALA A 65 -20.67 -6.37 25.92
N LEU A 66 -19.51 -6.35 25.23
CA LEU A 66 -19.44 -5.82 23.88
C LEU A 66 -20.06 -6.84 22.91
N GLU A 67 -21.28 -6.54 22.45
CA GLU A 67 -21.95 -7.29 21.38
C GLU A 67 -21.21 -7.16 20.05
N ASP A 68 -20.40 -6.11 19.89
CA ASP A 68 -19.55 -5.89 18.72
C ASP A 68 -18.28 -6.74 18.83
N PRO A 69 -18.01 -7.64 17.86
CA PRO A 69 -16.78 -8.43 17.84
C PRO A 69 -15.51 -7.59 17.65
N ASN A 70 -15.61 -6.31 17.24
CA ASN A 70 -14.44 -5.47 16.99
C ASN A 70 -14.61 -4.01 17.49
N PRO A 71 -14.80 -3.84 18.81
CA PRO A 71 -15.17 -2.54 19.38
C PRO A 71 -14.01 -1.54 19.41
N PHE A 72 -12.77 -2.01 19.20
CA PHE A 72 -11.56 -1.18 19.25
C PHE A 72 -11.04 -0.92 17.86
N SER A 73 -11.57 0.14 17.25
CA SER A 73 -11.11 0.59 15.94
C SER A 73 -10.84 2.08 15.88
N ALA A 74 -9.79 2.45 15.16
CA ALA A 74 -9.42 3.84 14.89
C ALA A 74 -9.17 4.05 13.40
N PRO A 75 -9.49 5.25 12.86
CA PRO A 75 -8.98 5.62 11.56
C PRO A 75 -7.45 5.76 11.63
N PHE A 76 -6.75 5.36 10.58
CA PHE A 76 -5.32 5.66 10.42
C PHE A 76 -5.07 6.33 9.06
N ALA A 77 -4.03 7.14 9.01
CA ALA A 77 -3.40 7.56 7.78
C ALA A 77 -2.01 6.91 7.70
N PHE A 78 -1.54 6.62 6.49
CA PHE A 78 -0.17 6.19 6.28
C PHE A 78 0.47 6.97 5.16
N SER A 79 1.77 7.17 5.31
CA SER A 79 2.63 7.74 4.29
C SER A 79 3.95 7.00 4.25
N GLY A 80 4.58 6.98 3.09
CA GLY A 80 5.86 6.35 2.95
C GLY A 80 6.41 6.47 1.56
N HIS A 81 7.64 5.98 1.39
CA HIS A 81 8.26 5.83 0.09
C HIS A 81 8.70 4.38 -0.04
N VAL A 82 8.52 3.82 -1.23
CA VAL A 82 8.91 2.45 -1.55
C VAL A 82 9.64 2.43 -2.88
N ALA A 83 10.86 1.89 -2.83
CA ALA A 83 11.67 1.61 -3.99
C ALA A 83 11.71 0.10 -4.25
N GLY A 84 11.50 -0.27 -5.50
CA GLY A 84 11.65 -1.64 -5.98
C GLY A 84 12.93 -1.81 -6.77
N PHE A 85 13.66 -2.89 -6.52
CA PHE A 85 14.94 -3.24 -7.14
C PHE A 85 14.81 -4.55 -7.88
N SER A 86 15.69 -4.79 -8.85
CA SER A 86 15.76 -6.10 -9.48
C SER A 86 16.18 -7.15 -8.45
N ILE A 87 15.65 -8.36 -8.58
CA ILE A 87 16.10 -9.53 -7.80
C ILE A 87 17.62 -9.78 -7.94
N ALA A 88 18.22 -9.34 -9.05
CA ALA A 88 19.66 -9.43 -9.30
C ALA A 88 20.48 -8.29 -8.68
N ASP A 89 19.84 -7.18 -8.28
CA ASP A 89 20.50 -6.02 -7.65
C ASP A 89 20.56 -6.19 -6.13
N VAL A 90 21.45 -7.08 -5.69
CA VAL A 90 21.63 -7.44 -4.29
C VAL A 90 22.07 -6.28 -3.38
N ASP A 91 22.62 -5.22 -3.98
CA ASP A 91 23.11 -4.04 -3.27
C ASP A 91 22.12 -2.87 -3.30
N ALA A 92 20.93 -3.05 -3.91
CA ALA A 92 19.88 -2.05 -4.03
C ALA A 92 20.39 -0.70 -4.59
N ARG A 93 21.15 -0.73 -5.68
CA ARG A 93 21.80 0.45 -6.27
C ARG A 93 20.91 1.20 -7.25
N THR A 94 20.12 0.48 -8.04
CA THR A 94 19.32 1.06 -9.14
C THR A 94 17.86 0.65 -9.00
N PRO A 95 16.99 1.53 -8.48
CA PRO A 95 15.58 1.19 -8.36
C PRO A 95 14.91 1.10 -9.74
N LEU A 96 14.14 0.04 -9.96
CA LEU A 96 13.23 -0.13 -11.11
C LEU A 96 12.04 0.83 -11.03
N PHE A 97 11.59 1.12 -9.82
CA PHE A 97 10.59 2.13 -9.52
C PHE A 97 10.86 2.73 -8.15
N ASN A 98 10.39 3.95 -7.95
CA ASN A 98 10.34 4.62 -6.66
C ASN A 98 9.01 5.37 -6.60
N VAL A 99 8.20 5.07 -5.60
CA VAL A 99 6.86 5.61 -5.46
C VAL A 99 6.63 6.09 -4.05
N ASP A 100 6.02 7.27 -3.93
CA ASP A 100 5.42 7.71 -2.68
C ASP A 100 4.07 7.01 -2.51
N LEU A 101 3.88 6.42 -1.33
CA LEU A 101 2.65 5.78 -0.94
C LEU A 101 1.93 6.66 0.06
N LEU A 102 0.67 6.92 -0.22
CA LEU A 102 -0.24 7.61 0.67
C LEU A 102 -1.51 6.77 0.76
N GLY A 103 -2.08 6.70 1.95
CA GLY A 103 -3.41 6.17 2.09
C GLY A 103 -3.94 6.30 3.50
N GLN A 104 -5.11 5.73 3.68
CA GLN A 104 -5.84 5.78 4.93
C GLN A 104 -6.66 4.50 5.07
N GLY A 105 -7.12 4.24 6.27
CA GLY A 105 -7.91 3.06 6.55
C GLY A 105 -8.42 3.04 7.98
N ARG A 106 -8.78 1.86 8.42
CA ARG A 106 -9.10 1.58 9.83
C ARG A 106 -8.17 0.50 10.35
N VAL A 107 -7.63 0.74 11.54
CA VAL A 107 -6.90 -0.24 12.32
C VAL A 107 -7.86 -0.80 13.36
N PHE A 108 -7.76 -2.09 13.58
CA PHE A 108 -8.57 -2.84 14.51
C PHE A 108 -7.64 -3.62 15.43
N ILE A 109 -8.00 -3.69 16.70
CA ILE A 109 -7.25 -4.42 17.71
C ILE A 109 -8.18 -5.49 18.25
N ASP A 110 -7.89 -6.72 17.90
CA ASP A 110 -8.52 -7.88 18.53
C ASP A 110 -7.72 -8.20 19.78
N PHE A 111 -8.39 -8.31 20.92
CA PHE A 111 -7.76 -8.83 22.13
C PHE A 111 -7.99 -10.34 22.21
N GLU A 112 -7.00 -11.09 22.70
CA GLU A 112 -7.24 -12.49 23.06
C GLU A 112 -8.37 -12.53 24.10
N SER A 113 -9.33 -13.44 23.94
CA SER A 113 -10.63 -13.41 24.62
C SER A 113 -10.52 -13.23 26.14
N GLY A 114 -10.93 -12.04 26.62
CA GLY A 114 -11.13 -11.73 28.04
C GLY A 114 -9.94 -11.06 28.75
N LEU A 115 -10.24 -10.31 29.82
CA LEU A 115 -9.22 -9.93 30.81
C LEU A 115 -8.78 -11.22 31.52
N VAL A 116 -7.59 -11.73 31.20
CA VAL A 116 -6.94 -12.75 32.03
C VAL A 116 -6.23 -12.00 33.16
N ASP A 117 -6.67 -12.21 34.40
CA ASP A 117 -6.11 -11.58 35.60
C ASP A 117 -6.14 -10.04 35.60
N GLY A 118 -7.14 -9.43 34.95
CA GLY A 118 -7.25 -7.97 34.90
C GLY A 118 -6.30 -7.29 33.91
N VAL A 119 -5.58 -8.06 33.09
CA VAL A 119 -4.61 -7.56 32.12
C VAL A 119 -5.09 -7.82 30.69
N PHE A 120 -5.01 -6.80 29.85
CA PHE A 120 -5.20 -6.94 28.40
C PHE A 120 -4.01 -7.72 27.83
N ARG A 121 -4.29 -8.86 27.19
CA ARG A 121 -3.29 -9.55 26.38
C ARG A 121 -3.41 -9.04 24.95
N GLU A 122 -2.29 -8.54 24.42
CA GLU A 122 -2.19 -8.10 23.03
C GLU A 122 -2.62 -9.24 22.11
N GLY A 123 -3.70 -9.04 21.37
CA GLY A 123 -4.12 -9.98 20.33
C GLY A 123 -3.64 -9.49 18.96
N VAL A 124 -4.47 -9.70 17.93
CA VAL A 124 -4.07 -9.42 16.54
C VAL A 124 -4.47 -8.00 16.17
N THR A 125 -3.50 -7.20 15.74
CA THR A 125 -3.77 -5.93 15.07
C THR A 125 -3.95 -6.17 13.58
N HIS A 126 -5.08 -5.76 13.02
CA HIS A 126 -5.33 -5.86 11.58
C HIS A 126 -5.71 -4.51 10.96
N PHE A 127 -5.29 -4.30 9.71
CA PHE A 127 -5.46 -3.05 8.97
C PHE A 127 -6.38 -3.27 7.78
N VAL A 128 -7.39 -2.42 7.64
CA VAL A 128 -8.26 -2.37 6.47
C VAL A 128 -8.06 -1.03 5.77
N PHE A 129 -7.43 -1.06 4.61
CA PHE A 129 -7.21 0.13 3.79
C PHE A 129 -8.53 0.57 3.15
N ALA A 130 -8.75 1.89 3.10
CA ALA A 130 -9.85 2.46 2.36
C ALA A 130 -9.66 2.20 0.86
N ALA A 131 -10.78 2.07 0.13
CA ALA A 131 -10.73 1.98 -1.32
C ALA A 131 -10.01 3.22 -1.89
N ALA A 132 -9.15 3.00 -2.87
CA ALA A 132 -8.57 4.10 -3.63
C ALA A 132 -9.71 4.95 -4.22
N PRO A 133 -9.63 6.29 -4.15
CA PRO A 133 -10.61 7.14 -4.82
C PRO A 133 -10.73 6.71 -6.28
N ALA A 134 -11.95 6.64 -6.81
CA ALA A 134 -12.15 6.36 -8.22
C ALA A 134 -11.30 7.35 -9.03
N ALA A 135 -10.53 6.83 -9.99
CA ALA A 135 -9.69 7.67 -10.84
C ALA A 135 -10.57 8.76 -11.45
N THR A 136 -10.29 10.01 -11.10
CA THR A 136 -11.03 11.13 -11.68
C THR A 136 -10.69 11.15 -13.16
N PRO A 137 -11.67 11.05 -14.08
CA PRO A 137 -11.37 11.01 -15.50
C PRO A 137 -10.52 12.21 -15.87
N GLU A 138 -9.35 11.97 -16.48
CA GLU A 138 -8.47 13.05 -16.86
C GLU A 138 -9.18 13.98 -17.87
N PRO A 139 -8.90 15.31 -17.84
CA PRO A 139 -9.50 16.27 -18.76
C PRO A 139 -9.36 15.84 -20.23
N THR A 140 -8.26 15.17 -20.57
CA THR A 140 -7.98 14.63 -21.90
C THR A 140 -8.97 13.55 -22.31
N THR A 141 -9.34 12.65 -21.39
CA THR A 141 -10.34 11.61 -21.65
C THR A 141 -11.70 12.24 -21.93
N LEU A 142 -12.08 13.26 -21.17
CA LEU A 142 -13.31 14.03 -21.41
C LEU A 142 -13.27 14.77 -22.75
N ALA A 143 -12.13 15.37 -23.11
CA ALA A 143 -11.94 16.02 -24.40
C ALA A 143 -12.04 15.01 -25.56
N LEU A 144 -11.48 13.80 -25.40
CA LEU A 144 -11.51 12.75 -26.41
C LEU A 144 -12.93 12.20 -26.62
N PHE A 145 -13.67 11.96 -25.53
CA PHE A 145 -15.10 11.62 -25.62
C PHE A 145 -15.92 12.75 -26.25
N GLY A 146 -15.67 14.00 -25.87
CA GLY A 146 -16.34 15.17 -26.43
C GLY A 146 -16.12 15.30 -27.94
N THR A 147 -14.87 15.22 -28.39
CA THR A 147 -14.52 15.31 -29.81
C THR A 147 -15.03 14.11 -30.62
N GLY A 148 -14.99 12.90 -30.06
CA GLY A 148 -15.58 11.71 -30.68
C GLY A 148 -17.09 11.87 -30.92
N LEU A 149 -17.82 12.38 -29.94
CA LEU A 149 -19.26 12.64 -30.05
C LEU A 149 -19.57 13.69 -31.14
N VAL A 150 -18.81 14.79 -31.17
CA VAL A 150 -18.95 15.82 -32.20
C VAL A 150 -18.70 15.25 -33.60
N GLY A 151 -17.69 14.38 -33.75
CA GLY A 151 -17.39 13.69 -35.01
C GLY A 151 -18.54 12.81 -35.50
N LEU A 152 -19.18 12.04 -34.60
CA LEU A 152 -20.33 11.20 -34.94
C LEU A 152 -21.54 12.03 -35.38
N ILE A 153 -21.83 13.14 -34.70
CA ILE A 153 -22.91 14.06 -35.06
C ILE A 153 -22.64 14.70 -36.42
N ALA A 154 -21.40 15.16 -36.67
CA ALA A 154 -21.02 15.74 -37.95
C ALA A 154 -21.16 14.74 -39.10
N ARG A 155 -20.79 13.46 -38.89
CA ARG A 155 -20.95 12.38 -39.87
C ARG A 155 -22.42 12.05 -40.14
N ALA A 156 -23.27 12.00 -39.13
CA ALA A 156 -24.70 11.74 -39.32
C ALA A 156 -25.42 12.86 -40.09
N ARG A 157 -24.94 14.11 -39.98
CA ARG A 157 -25.49 15.24 -40.76
C ARG A 157 -25.03 15.26 -42.21
N SER A 158 -23.83 14.75 -42.50
CA SER A 158 -23.32 14.71 -43.88
C SER A 158 -23.99 13.63 -44.73
N THR A 159 -24.38 12.50 -44.14
CA THR A 159 -25.12 11.44 -44.84
C THR A 159 -26.53 11.89 -45.23
N ARG A 160 -27.25 12.58 -44.34
CA ARG A 160 -28.60 13.11 -44.63
C ARG A 160 -28.67 14.23 -45.68
N ARG A 161 -27.53 14.83 -46.06
CA ARG A 161 -27.47 15.87 -47.11
C ARG A 161 -27.21 15.31 -48.50
N ARG A 162 -26.92 14.01 -48.61
CA ARG A 162 -26.64 13.32 -49.88
C ARG A 162 -27.82 12.49 -50.39
N GLU A 163 -28.91 12.45 -49.63
CA GLU A 163 -30.23 11.96 -50.04
C GLU A 163 -31.13 13.16 -50.34
#